data_AF-A0A937TFN6-F1
#
_entry.id   AF-A0A937TFN6-F1
#
_cell.length_a   1.000
_cell.length_b   1.000
_cell.length_c   1.000
_cell.angle_alpha   90.00
_cell.angle_beta   90.00
_cell.angle_gamma   90.00
#
_symmetry.space_group_name_H-M   'P 1'
#
loop_
_entity.id
_entity.type
_entity.pdbx_description
1 polymer ?
#
loop_
_entity_poly.entity_id
_entity_poly.type
_entity_poly.pdbx_seq_one_letter_code
_entity_poly.pdbx_strand_id
1 'polypeptide(L)' 'ATREPCLAVLEEQLQHTLGTKVRITKRKKRGNIQIEFYSQEELERIVKVIKGEEQG' A
#
# COMPACT_ATOMS: atom_id res chain seq x y z
N ALA A 1 -17.40 4.33 15.14
CA ALA A 1 -16.74 4.51 13.82
C ALA A 1 -16.26 3.16 13.34
N THR A 2 -17.04 2.48 12.51
CA THR A 2 -16.72 1.15 11.99
C THR A 2 -15.62 1.31 10.94
N ARG A 3 -14.35 1.21 11.36
CA ARG A 3 -13.25 0.99 10.41
C ARG A 3 -13.59 -0.32 9.72
N GLU A 4 -13.82 -0.29 8.41
CA GLU A 4 -14.14 -1.48 7.61
C GLU A 4 -13.05 -2.54 7.87
N PRO A 5 -13.32 -3.66 8.56
CA PRO A 5 -12.29 -4.61 8.99
C PRO A 5 -11.54 -5.23 7.81
N CYS A 6 -12.16 -5.23 6.63
CA CYS A 6 -11.54 -5.68 5.38
C CYS A 6 -10.36 -4.79 4.93
N LEU A 7 -10.36 -3.49 5.26
CA LEU A 7 -9.27 -2.59 4.87
C LEU A 7 -7.99 -2.86 5.66
N ALA A 8 -8.11 -3.21 6.93
CA ALA A 8 -6.94 -3.50 7.78
C ALA A 8 -6.15 -4.71 7.26
N VAL A 9 -6.86 -5.74 6.77
CA VAL A 9 -6.24 -6.93 6.18
C VAL A 9 -5.53 -6.60 4.85
N LEU A 10 -6.07 -5.67 4.07
CA LEU A 10 -5.41 -5.17 2.86
C LEU A 10 -4.19 -4.29 3.20
N GLU A 11 -4.30 -3.43 4.21
CA GLU A 11 -3.18 -2.63 4.73
C GLU A 11 -2.03 -3.53 5.19
N GLU A 12 -2.31 -4.59 5.94
CA GLU A 12 -1.30 -5.53 6.42
C GLU A 12 -0.62 -6.29 5.28
N GLN A 13 -1.39 -6.79 4.31
CA GLN A 13 -0.83 -7.46 3.13
C GLN A 13 0.06 -6.53 2.31
N LEU A 14 -0.40 -5.31 2.01
CA LEU A 14 0.41 -4.35 1.27
C LEU A 14 1.67 -3.94 2.04
N GLN A 15 1.58 -3.77 3.36
CA GLN A 15 2.75 -3.51 4.20
C GLN A 15 3.76 -4.65 4.15
N HIS A 16 3.29 -5.90 4.18
CA HIS A 16 4.15 -7.07 4.13
C HIS A 16 4.80 -7.25 2.76
N THR A 17 4.05 -7.06 1.67
CA THR A 17 4.57 -7.17 0.29
C THR A 17 5.54 -6.05 -0.06
N LEU A 18 5.21 -4.80 0.29
CA LEU A 18 6.02 -3.64 -0.06
C LEU A 18 7.17 -3.41 0.92
N GLY A 19 7.11 -3.99 2.12
CA GLY A 19 8.10 -3.78 3.18
C GLY A 19 8.08 -2.38 3.79
N THR A 20 7.03 -1.61 3.51
CA THR A 20 6.89 -0.23 3.98
C THR A 20 5.51 0.03 4.57
N LYS A 21 5.33 1.17 5.23
CA LYS A 21 4.09 1.57 5.87
C LYS A 21 3.03 1.97 4.84
N VAL A 22 1.91 1.27 4.87
CA VAL A 22 0.76 1.49 3.99
C VAL A 22 -0.46 1.83 4.82
N ARG A 23 -1.21 2.82 4.38
CA ARG A 23 -2.44 3.26 5.05
C ARG A 23 -3.56 3.42 4.04
N ILE A 24 -4.66 2.72 4.27
CA ILE A 24 -5.84 2.76 3.40
C ILE A 24 -6.93 3.55 4.11
N THR A 25 -7.36 4.64 3.48
CA THR A 25 -8.45 5.48 3.99
C THR A 25 -9.58 5.50 2.99
N LYS A 26 -10.74 4.97 3.37
CA LYS A 26 -11.95 4.99 2.55
C LYS A 26 -12.98 5.98 3.11
N ARG A 27 -13.50 6.85 2.25
CA ARG A 27 -14.49 7.90 2.54
C ARG A 27 -15.60 7.86 1.50
N LYS A 28 -16.76 7.28 1.86
CA LYS A 28 -17.97 7.15 1.00
C LYS A 28 -17.68 6.61 -0.41
N LYS A 29 -17.32 7.49 -1.35
CA LYS A 29 -17.06 7.18 -2.77
C LYS A 29 -15.58 7.26 -3.17
N ARG A 30 -14.68 7.68 -2.28
CA ARG A 30 -13.24 7.79 -2.56
C ARG A 30 -12.43 6.96 -1.58
N GLY A 31 -11.47 6.20 -2.10
CA GLY A 31 -10.42 5.56 -1.33
C GLY A 31 -9.08 6.24 -1.61
N ASN A 32 -8.23 6.36 -0.60
CA ASN A 32 -6.85 6.78 -0.75
C ASN A 32 -5.96 5.70 -0.14
N ILE A 33 -4.90 5.35 -0.85
CA ILE A 33 -3.84 4.47 -0.37
C ILE A 33 -2.60 5.37 -0.24
N GLN A 34 -2.07 5.48 0.97
CA GLN A 34 -0.84 6.20 1.24
C GLN A 34 0.25 5.18 1.53
N ILE A 35 1.39 5.35 0.88
CA ILE A 35 2.57 4.51 1.05
C ILE A 35 3.69 5.46 1.45
N GLU A 36 4.24 5.32 2.65
CA GLU A 36 5.44 6.05 3.05
C GLU A 36 6.68 5.38 2.45
N PHE A 37 7.70 6.16 2.13
CA PHE A 37 9.01 5.65 1.71
C PHE A 37 10.06 6.60 2.25
N TYR A 38 11.20 6.06 2.69
CA TYR A 38 12.25 6.86 3.32
C TYR A 38 13.37 7.24 2.35
N SER A 39 13.41 6.61 1.18
CA SER A 39 14.42 6.83 0.14
C SER A 39 13.84 6.68 -1.25
N GLN A 40 14.50 7.29 -2.24
CA GLN A 40 14.12 7.16 -3.64
C GLN A 40 14.21 5.70 -4.13
N GLU A 41 15.21 4.95 -3.69
CA GLU A 41 15.37 3.53 -4.03
C GLU A 41 14.16 2.69 -3.57
N GLU A 42 13.61 2.98 -2.38
CA GLU A 42 12.40 2.31 -1.90
C GLU A 42 11.19 2.66 -2.76
N LEU A 43 11.02 3.92 -3.14
CA LEU A 43 9.96 4.34 -4.05
C LEU A 43 10.05 3.57 -5.37
N GLU A 44 11.24 3.46 -5.96
CA GLU A 44 11.43 2.72 -7.21
C GLU A 44 11.09 1.23 -7.05
N ARG A 45 11.48 0.61 -5.94
CA ARG A 45 11.13 -0.79 -5.63
C ARG A 45 9.62 -0.97 -5.48
N ILE A 46 8.96 -0.10 -4.72
CA ILE A 46 7.52 -0.09 -4.51
C ILE A 46 6.80 0.04 -5.85
N VAL A 47 7.22 0.99 -6.69
CA VAL A 47 6.65 1.22 -8.01
C VAL A 47 6.85 0.00 -8.91
N LYS A 48 8.02 -0.65 -8.90
CA LYS A 48 8.26 -1.89 -9.66
C LYS A 48 7.33 -3.02 -9.23
N VAL A 49 7.16 -3.22 -7.93
CA VAL A 49 6.24 -4.24 -7.38
C VAL A 49 4.79 -3.94 -7.78
N ILE A 50 4.37 -2.68 -7.71
CA ILE A 50 3.01 -2.27 -8.10
C ILE A 50 2.78 -2.40 -9.61
N LYS A 51 3.79 -2.08 -10.44
CA LYS A 51 3.73 -2.27 -11.90
C LYS A 51 3.71 -3.75 -12.31
N GLY A 52 3.98 -4.67 -11.38
CA GLY A 52 4.12 -6.08 -11.69
C GLY A 52 5.36 -6.38 -12.53
N GLU A 53 6.39 -5.52 -12.45
CA GLU A 53 7.68 -5.72 -13.13
C GLU A 53 8.60 -6.70 -12.35
N GLU A 54 8.02 -7.57 -11.52
CA GLU A 54 8.69 -8.75 -10.97
C GLU A 54 8.72 -9.85 -12.03
N GLN A 55 9.77 -9.79 -12.85
CA GLN A 55 10.35 -10.89 -13.62
C GLN A 55 9.35 -11.76 -14.43
N GLY A 56 9.07 -11.28 -15.64
CA GLY A 56 9.18 -12.11 -16.85
C GLY A 56 10.40 -11.67 -17.63
#